data_AF-A0A7L0BNV6-F1
#
_entry.id   AF-A0A7L0BNV6-F1
#
_cell.length_a   1.000
_cell.length_b   1.000
_cell.length_c   1.000
_cell.angle_alpha   90.00
_cell.angle_beta   90.00
_cell.angle_gamma   90.00
#
_symmetry.space_group_name_H-M   'P 1'
#
loop_
_entity.id
_entity.type
_entity.pdbx_description
1 polymer ?
#
loop_
_entity_poly.entity_id
_entity_poly.type
_entity_poly.pdbx_seq_one_letter_code
_entity_poly.pdbx_strand_id
1 'polypeptide(L)'
;MVFLPDESRSLPPPPLVNKGSVWLGFTGWVAAMLDNGFSHRPVIRSGVHRQILFATMGWFVGYYLVKRMEYVHAKQDRELFEYVRQHPEDFKAAG
;
A
#
# COMPACT_ATOMS: atom_id res chain seq x y z
N MET A 1 12.85 -12.15 -8.21
CA MET A 1 12.41 -11.51 -6.95
C MET A 1 10.91 -11.66 -6.85
N VAL A 2 10.39 -12.31 -5.81
CA VAL A 2 8.95 -12.54 -5.63
C VAL A 2 8.32 -11.30 -5.00
N PHE A 3 7.17 -10.85 -5.52
CA PHE A 3 6.50 -9.63 -5.04
C PHE A 3 6.13 -9.69 -3.55
N LEU A 4 5.63 -10.85 -3.09
CA LEU A 4 5.48 -11.21 -1.68
C LEU A 4 6.11 -12.59 -1.43
N PRO A 5 7.22 -12.67 -0.68
CA PRO A 5 7.82 -13.95 -0.27
C PRO A 5 6.91 -14.72 0.68
N ASP A 6 7.07 -16.04 0.79
CA ASP A 6 6.23 -16.87 1.69
C ASP A 6 6.40 -16.49 3.17
N GLU A 7 7.57 -15.97 3.55
CA GLU A 7 7.84 -15.40 4.87
C GLU A 7 6.88 -14.25 5.24
N SER A 8 6.40 -13.48 4.25
CA SER A 8 5.44 -12.39 4.48
C SER A 8 4.08 -12.87 5.02
N ARG A 9 3.78 -14.17 4.91
CA ARG A 9 2.56 -14.77 5.48
C ARG A 9 2.59 -14.85 7.01
N SER A 10 3.78 -14.72 7.62
CA SER A 10 3.91 -14.64 9.09
C SER A 10 3.46 -13.30 9.66
N LEU A 11 3.40 -12.26 8.83
CA LEU A 11 2.94 -10.94 9.26
C LEU A 11 1.41 -10.88 9.27
N PRO A 12 0.81 -10.15 10.23
CA PRO A 12 -0.63 -9.93 10.23
C PRO A 12 -1.02 -9.22 8.93
N PRO A 13 -2.03 -9.71 8.20
CA PRO A 13 -2.45 -9.05 6.97
C PRO A 13 -3.08 -7.68 7.27
N PRO A 14 -2.95 -6.71 6.35
CA PRO A 14 -3.56 -5.41 6.55
C PRO A 14 -5.09 -5.57 6.59
N PRO A 15 -5.79 -4.77 7.42
CA PRO A 15 -7.25 -4.75 7.44
C PRO A 15 -7.83 -4.43 6.06
N LEU A 16 -9.04 -4.93 5.79
CA LEU A 16 -9.75 -4.65 4.53
C LEU A 16 -9.90 -3.15 4.29
N VAL A 17 -10.16 -2.39 5.36
CA VAL A 17 -10.14 -0.92 5.37
C VAL A 17 -8.82 -0.45 5.95
N ASN A 18 -7.84 -0.21 5.07
CA ASN A 18 -6.56 0.39 5.43
C ASN A 18 -6.39 1.73 4.71
N LYS A 19 -5.57 2.63 5.30
CA LYS A 19 -5.37 3.99 4.79
C LYS A 19 -4.88 4.01 3.34
N GLY A 20 -3.97 3.10 2.97
CA GLY A 20 -3.40 3.03 1.61
C GLY A 20 -4.43 2.63 0.55
N SER A 21 -5.29 1.66 0.85
CA SER A 21 -6.35 1.20 -0.06
C SER A 21 -7.46 2.24 -0.21
N VAL A 22 -7.83 2.90 0.88
CA VAL A 22 -8.81 4.01 0.85
C VAL A 22 -8.27 5.16 0.00
N TRP A 23 -7.02 5.56 0.21
CA TRP A 23 -6.40 6.64 -0.55
C TRP A 23 -6.28 6.27 -2.04
N LEU A 24 -5.76 5.10 -2.37
CA LEU A 24 -5.61 4.69 -3.77
C LEU A 24 -6.95 4.44 -4.46
N GLY A 25 -7.94 3.90 -3.76
CA GLY A 25 -9.31 3.80 -4.26
C GLY A 25 -9.92 5.18 -4.55
N PHE A 26 -9.72 6.16 -3.66
CA PHE A 26 -10.13 7.55 -3.90
C PHE A 26 -9.41 8.15 -5.11
N THR A 27 -8.10 7.96 -5.25
CA THR A 27 -7.36 8.47 -6.42
C THR A 27 -7.83 7.82 -7.73
N GLY A 28 -8.15 6.52 -7.71
CA GLY A 28 -8.74 5.82 -8.85
C GLY A 28 -10.10 6.40 -9.23
N TRP A 29 -10.95 6.66 -8.24
CA TRP A 29 -12.25 7.31 -8.47
C TRP A 29 -12.10 8.72 -9.07
N VAL A 30 -11.19 9.53 -8.53
CA VAL A 30 -10.87 10.86 -9.06
C VAL A 30 -10.34 10.77 -10.50
N ALA A 31 -9.50 9.79 -10.82
CA ALA A 31 -9.03 9.57 -12.18
C ALA A 31 -10.18 9.30 -13.17
N ALA A 32 -11.18 8.50 -12.77
CA ALA A 32 -12.36 8.24 -13.61
C ALA A 32 -13.23 9.50 -13.82
N MET A 33 -13.34 10.36 -12.80
CA MET A 33 -14.01 11.65 -12.92
C MET A 33 -13.23 12.62 -13.84
N LEU A 34 -11.91 12.64 -13.74
CA LEU A 34 -11.05 13.44 -14.63
C LEU A 34 -11.20 13.00 -16.09
N ASP A 35 -11.25 11.69 -16.36
CA ASP A 35 -11.48 11.17 -17.71
C ASP A 35 -12.84 11.60 -18.28
N ASN A 36 -13.89 11.63 -17.45
CA ASN A 36 -15.18 12.19 -17.83
C ASN A 36 -15.07 13.69 -18.14
N GLY A 37 -14.32 14.44 -17.34
CA GLY A 37 -14.07 15.87 -17.52
C GLY A 37 -13.36 16.19 -18.84
N PHE A 38 -12.28 15.48 -19.16
CA PHE A 38 -11.57 15.63 -20.43
C PHE A 38 -12.42 15.25 -21.64
N SER A 39 -13.33 14.29 -21.48
CA SER A 39 -14.26 13.89 -22.53
C SER A 39 -15.47 14.83 -22.68
N HIS A 40 -15.51 15.96 -21.96
CA HIS A 40 -16.66 16.87 -21.89
C HIS A 40 -17.98 16.17 -21.53
N ARG A 41 -17.91 15.11 -20.71
CA ARG A 41 -19.07 14.38 -20.21
C ARG A 41 -19.42 14.85 -18.79
N PRO A 42 -20.68 14.68 -18.33
CA PRO A 42 -21.05 14.98 -16.95
C PRO A 42 -20.18 14.19 -15.95
N VAL A 43 -19.34 14.89 -15.19
CA VAL A 43 -18.25 14.32 -14.38
C VAL A 43 -18.72 13.22 -13.43
N ILE A 44 -19.80 13.48 -12.69
CA ILE A 44 -20.28 12.60 -11.63
C ILE A 44 -21.29 11.56 -12.16
N ARG A 45 -22.11 11.94 -13.15
CA ARG A 45 -23.23 11.11 -13.62
C ARG A 45 -22.87 10.14 -14.74
N SER A 46 -21.86 10.46 -15.56
CA SER A 46 -21.46 9.59 -16.66
C SER A 46 -20.49 8.50 -16.18
N GLY A 47 -20.68 7.28 -16.69
CA GLY A 47 -19.73 6.19 -16.46
C GLY A 47 -19.60 5.75 -15.00
N VAL A 48 -20.70 5.67 -14.23
CA VAL A 48 -20.68 5.20 -12.82
C VAL A 48 -20.05 3.80 -12.71
N HIS A 49 -20.32 2.89 -13.64
CA HIS A 49 -19.67 1.58 -13.70
C HIS A 49 -18.14 1.69 -13.77
N ARG A 50 -17.64 2.66 -14.53
CA ARG A 50 -16.20 2.94 -14.68
C ARG A 50 -15.63 3.60 -13.45
N GLN A 51 -16.35 4.54 -12.84
CA GLN A 51 -15.98 5.13 -11.55
C GLN A 51 -15.78 4.06 -10.46
N ILE A 52 -16.72 3.11 -10.37
CA ILE A 52 -16.62 1.97 -9.45
C ILE A 52 -15.43 1.09 -9.81
N LEU A 53 -15.23 0.76 -11.10
CA LEU A 53 -14.12 -0.08 -11.57
C LEU A 53 -12.75 0.52 -11.24
N PHE A 54 -12.55 1.82 -11.47
CA PHE A 54 -11.28 2.46 -11.15
C PHE A 54 -11.07 2.58 -9.64
N ALA A 55 -12.14 2.80 -8.86
CA ALA A 55 -12.06 2.81 -7.40
C ALA A 55 -11.67 1.44 -6.84
N THR A 56 -12.28 0.35 -7.32
CA THR A 56 -11.97 -1.02 -6.87
C THR A 56 -10.59 -1.46 -7.31
N MET A 57 -10.15 -1.07 -8.52
CA MET A 57 -8.79 -1.32 -8.98
C MET A 57 -7.75 -0.59 -8.10
N GLY A 58 -7.97 0.69 -7.79
CA GLY A 58 -7.12 1.45 -6.87
C GLY A 58 -7.08 0.83 -5.48
N TRP A 59 -8.23 0.37 -4.97
CA TRP A 59 -8.32 -0.32 -3.69
C TRP A 59 -7.53 -1.62 -3.66
N PHE A 60 -7.68 -2.45 -4.69
CA PHE A 60 -6.96 -3.71 -4.84
C PHE A 60 -5.45 -3.50 -4.88
N VAL A 61 -4.99 -2.58 -5.74
CA VAL A 61 -3.55 -2.24 -5.84
C VAL A 61 -3.03 -1.72 -4.50
N GLY A 62 -3.79 -0.85 -3.82
CA GLY A 62 -3.41 -0.32 -2.52
C GLY A 62 -3.28 -1.39 -1.44
N TYR A 63 -4.14 -2.40 -1.44
CA TYR A 63 -4.06 -3.51 -0.49
C TYR A 63 -2.72 -4.26 -0.60
N TYR A 64 -2.33 -4.62 -1.82
CA TYR A 64 -1.09 -5.35 -2.08
C TYR A 64 0.15 -4.50 -1.85
N LEU A 65 0.09 -3.19 -2.14
CA LEU A 65 1.18 -2.27 -1.85
C LEU A 65 1.40 -2.10 -0.35
N VAL A 66 0.34 -1.92 0.44
CA VAL A 66 0.44 -1.84 1.91
C VAL A 66 1.03 -3.13 2.47
N LYS A 67 0.55 -4.30 2.02
CA LYS A 67 1.08 -5.59 2.44
C LYS A 67 2.58 -5.75 2.14
N ARG A 68 3.03 -5.25 0.98
CA ARG A 68 4.46 -5.25 0.63
C ARG A 68 5.25 -4.25 1.48
N MET A 69 4.71 -3.07 1.76
CA MET A 69 5.38 -2.08 2.61
C MET A 69 5.58 -2.62 4.03
N GLU A 70 4.56 -3.22 4.63
CA GLU A 70 4.66 -3.85 5.95
C GLU A 70 5.74 -4.94 5.98
N TYR A 71 5.81 -5.77 4.93
CA TYR A 71 6.88 -6.76 4.81
C TYR A 71 8.28 -6.16 4.74
N VAL A 72 8.47 -5.12 3.92
CA VAL A 72 9.79 -4.49 3.76
C VAL A 72 10.26 -3.84 5.06
N HIS A 73 9.37 -3.12 5.76
CA HIS A 73 9.71 -2.50 7.04
C HIS A 73 9.99 -3.55 8.13
N ALA A 74 9.16 -4.59 8.23
CA ALA A 74 9.40 -5.67 9.19
C ALA A 74 10.72 -6.41 8.94
N LYS A 75 11.08 -6.62 7.67
CA LYS A 75 12.36 -7.22 7.30
C LYS A 75 13.54 -6.31 7.68
N GLN A 76 13.42 -5.02 7.39
CA GLN A 76 14.45 -4.03 7.72
C GLN A 76 14.68 -3.95 9.24
N ASP A 77 13.60 -3.91 10.03
CA ASP A 77 13.68 -3.89 11.49
C ASP A 77 14.33 -5.16 12.03
N ARG A 78 13.99 -6.34 11.48
CA ARG A 78 14.65 -7.60 11.85
C ARG A 78 16.15 -7.56 11.60
N GLU A 79 16.56 -7.16 10.39
CA GLU A 79 17.98 -7.09 10.02
C GLU A 79 18.75 -6.09 10.90
N LEU A 80 18.12 -4.94 11.21
CA LEU A 80 18.69 -3.95 12.12
C LEU A 80 18.89 -4.52 13.54
N PHE A 81 17.88 -5.19 14.11
CA PHE A 81 17.99 -5.76 15.45
C PHE A 81 19.02 -6.91 15.51
N GLU A 82 19.11 -7.73 14.47
CA GLU A 82 20.13 -8.77 14.36
C GLU A 82 21.53 -8.17 14.30
N TYR A 83 21.72 -7.09 13.54
CA TYR A 83 23.00 -6.38 13.44
C TYR A 83 23.42 -5.77 14.78
N VAL A 84 22.52 -5.07 15.46
CA VAL A 84 22.76 -4.48 16.79
C VAL A 84 23.12 -5.55 17.82
N ARG A 85 22.48 -6.72 17.75
CA ARG A 85 22.76 -7.85 18.65
C ARG A 85 24.14 -8.46 18.42
N GLN A 86 24.62 -8.45 17.18
CA GLN A 86 25.93 -9.00 16.81
C GLN A 86 27.10 -8.06 17.14
N HIS A 87 26.87 -6.74 17.10
CA HIS A 87 27.90 -5.71 17.30
C HIS A 87 27.55 -4.76 18.46
N PRO A 88 27.42 -5.26 19.70
CA PRO A 88 27.08 -4.41 20.85
C PRO A 88 28.12 -3.31 21.14
N GLU A 89 29.36 -3.46 20.67
CA GLU A 89 30.45 -2.49 20.80
C GLU A 89 30.23 -1.19 20.02
N ASP A 90 29.51 -1.25 18.90
CA ASP A 90 29.22 -0.12 18.02
C ASP A 90 28.04 0.73 18.54
N PHE A 91 27.14 0.11 19.32
CA PHE A 91 25.92 0.73 19.84
C PHE A 91 26.01 0.96 21.35
N LYS A 92 26.90 1.85 21.77
CA LYS A 92 26.97 2.28 23.18
C LYS A 92 25.81 3.21 23.51
N ALA A 93 25.08 2.93 24.58
CA ALA A 93 24.10 3.87 25.12
C ALA A 93 24.81 5.18 25.46
N ALA A 94 24.29 6.30 24.95
CA ALA A 94 24.77 7.61 25.34
C ALA A 94 24.59 7.76 26.85
N GLY A 95 25.71 7.77 27.59
CA GLY A 95 25.74 7.98 29.03
C GLY A 95 25.35 9.39 29.42
#